data_AF-I3VTN6-F1
#
_entry.id   AF-I3VTN6-F1
#
_cell.length_a   1.000
_cell.length_b   1.000
_cell.length_c   1.000
_cell.angle_alpha   90.00
_cell.angle_beta   90.00
_cell.angle_gamma   90.00
#
_symmetry.space_group_name_H-M   'P 1'
#
loop_
_entity.id
_entity.type
_entity.pdbx_description
1 polymer ?
#
loop_
_entity_poly.entity_id
_entity_poly.type
_entity_poly.pdbx_seq_one_letter_code
_entity_poly.pdbx_strand_id
1 'polypeptide(L)' 'MPTIISGAFNLLNDALTWILYLIPAASGAAIGYHALMKQMSDGDPSVTAAHNRSIKNVLIGGAIGMSAASLVKVFLSYFK' A
#
# COMPACT_ATOMS: atom_id res chain seq x y z
N MET A 1 -11.67 26.74 -14.99
CA MET A 1 -10.68 26.92 -13.89
C MET A 1 -9.34 27.34 -14.49
N PRO A 2 -8.49 28.09 -13.77
CA PRO A 2 -7.13 28.39 -14.20
C PRO A 2 -6.33 27.11 -14.50
N THR A 3 -5.54 27.11 -15.58
CA THR A 3 -4.83 25.92 -16.10
C THR A 3 -3.86 25.27 -15.11
N ILE A 4 -3.21 26.08 -14.25
CA ILE A 4 -2.31 25.60 -13.19
C ILE A 4 -3.09 24.77 -12.15
N ILE A 5 -4.32 25.20 -11.80
CA ILE A 5 -5.17 24.53 -10.81
C ILE A 5 -5.65 23.19 -11.36
N SER A 6 -6.06 23.13 -12.64
CA SER A 6 -6.44 21.87 -13.29
C SER A 6 -5.27 20.90 -13.46
N GLY A 7 -4.06 21.41 -13.74
CA GLY A 7 -2.87 20.58 -13.90
C GLY A 7 -2.46 19.89 -12.59
N ALA A 8 -2.42 20.64 -11.49
CA ALA A 8 -2.12 20.10 -10.17
C ALA A 8 -3.17 19.07 -9.70
N PHE A 9 -4.45 19.34 -9.97
CA PHE A 9 -5.54 18.43 -9.65
C PHE A 9 -5.42 17.09 -10.40
N ASN A 10 -5.13 17.14 -11.70
CA ASN A 10 -4.94 15.94 -12.52
C ASN A 10 -3.73 15.12 -12.05
N LEU A 11 -2.60 15.79 -11.80
CA LEU A 11 -1.39 15.13 -11.30
C LEU A 11 -1.67 14.39 -9.98
N LEU A 12 -2.37 15.03 -9.04
CA LEU A 12 -2.68 14.44 -7.74
C LEU A 12 -3.65 13.26 -7.88
N ASN A 13 -4.66 13.37 -8.75
CA ASN A 13 -5.60 12.28 -9.03
C ASN A 13 -4.90 11.07 -9.67
N ASP A 14 -3.97 11.30 -10.60
CA ASP A 14 -3.21 10.24 -11.27
C ASP A 14 -2.24 9.57 -10.29
N ALA A 15 -1.49 10.35 -9.52
CA ALA A 15 -0.58 9.83 -8.50
C ALA A 15 -1.31 8.98 -7.46
N LEU A 16 -2.46 9.43 -6.94
CA LEU A 16 -3.28 8.65 -6.01
C LEU A 16 -3.81 7.37 -6.65
N THR A 17 -4.15 7.40 -7.94
CA THR A 17 -4.55 6.20 -8.68
C THR A 17 -3.42 5.19 -8.74
N TRP A 18 -2.21 5.62 -9.06
CA TRP A 18 -1.04 4.73 -9.10
C TRP A 18 -0.73 4.13 -7.73
N ILE A 19 -0.74 4.96 -6.68
CA ILE A 19 -0.46 4.50 -5.31
C ILE A 19 -1.49 3.44 -4.86
N LEU A 20 -2.77 3.60 -5.21
CA LEU A 20 -3.82 2.61 -4.90
C LEU A 20 -3.59 1.25 -5.59
N TYR A 21 -2.85 1.20 -6.69
CA TYR A 21 -2.45 -0.06 -7.33
C TYR A 21 -1.09 -0.57 -6.82
N LEU A 22 -0.14 0.34 -6.56
CA LEU A 22 1.19 -0.02 -6.12
C LEU A 22 1.21 -0.57 -4.70
N ILE A 23 0.40 -0.02 -3.79
CA ILE A 23 0.31 -0.52 -2.41
C ILE A 23 -0.05 -2.01 -2.35
N PRO A 24 -1.18 -2.48 -2.94
CA PRO A 24 -1.53 -3.89 -2.85
C PRO A 24 -0.51 -4.78 -3.57
N ALA A 25 0.07 -4.34 -4.68
CA ALA A 25 1.11 -5.08 -5.38
C ALA A 25 2.38 -5.24 -4.51
N ALA A 26 2.88 -4.15 -3.93
CA ALA A 26 4.06 -4.15 -3.07
C ALA A 26 3.82 -4.92 -1.76
N SER A 27 2.66 -4.71 -1.12
CA SER A 27 2.26 -5.47 0.08
C SER A 27 2.16 -6.96 -0.23
N GLY A 28 1.54 -7.34 -1.36
CA GLY A 28 1.44 -8.73 -1.79
C GLY A 28 2.81 -9.37 -2.02
N ALA A 29 3.72 -8.68 -2.71
CA ALA A 29 5.09 -9.15 -2.92
C ALA A 29 5.85 -9.33 -1.60
N ALA A 30 5.78 -8.36 -0.68
CA ALA A 30 6.44 -8.44 0.62
C ALA A 30 5.87 -9.54 1.52
N ILE A 31 4.54 -9.74 1.51
CA ILE A 31 3.90 -10.85 2.21
C ILE A 31 4.35 -12.18 1.60
N GLY A 32 4.37 -12.29 0.27
CA GLY A 32 4.86 -13.48 -0.43
C GLY A 32 6.30 -13.82 -0.08
N TYR A 33 7.18 -12.82 -0.04
CA TYR A 33 8.56 -12.98 0.41
C TYR A 33 8.64 -13.54 1.85
N HIS A 34 7.95 -12.92 2.80
CA HIS A 34 7.97 -13.39 4.19
C HIS A 34 7.31 -14.75 4.39
N ALA A 35 6.29 -15.07 3.60
CA ALA A 35 5.67 -16.39 3.59
C ALA A 35 6.64 -17.46 3.08
N LEU A 36 7.39 -17.17 2.02
CA LEU A 36 8.42 -18.06 1.47
C LEU A 36 9.56 -18.27 2.47
N MET A 37 10.09 -17.20 3.07
CA MET A 37 11.17 -17.31 4.05
C MET A 37 10.77 -18.13 5.28
N LYS A 38 9.51 -18.01 5.72
CA LYS A 38 8.95 -18.84 6.78
C LYS A 38 8.88 -20.33 6.40
N GLN A 39 8.61 -20.67 5.14
CA GLN A 39 8.62 -22.07 4.70
C GLN A 39 10.04 -22.65 4.67
N MET A 40 11.03 -21.81 4.38
CA MET A 40 12.45 -22.20 4.30
C MET A 40 13.16 -22.25 5.67
N SER A 41 12.51 -21.83 6.76
CA SER A 41 13.16 -21.72 8.07
C SER A 41 13.17 -23.03 8.89
N ASP A 42 12.99 -24.19 8.25
CA ASP A 42 13.01 -25.54 8.87
C ASP A 42 12.21 -25.69 10.18
N GLY A 43 11.13 -24.91 10.31
CA GLY A 43 10.28 -24.93 11.50
C GLY A 43 10.84 -24.21 12.74
N ASP A 44 11.93 -23.43 12.64
CA ASP A 44 12.41 -22.58 13.75
C ASP A 44 11.29 -21.62 14.20
N PRO A 45 10.78 -21.75 15.44
CA PRO A 45 9.67 -20.94 15.93
C PRO A 45 10.02 -19.44 16.03
N SER A 46 11.28 -19.11 16.30
CA SER A 46 11.74 -17.73 16.48
C SER A 46 11.73 -16.97 15.14
N VAL A 47 12.26 -17.61 14.09
CA VAL A 47 12.28 -17.07 12.72
C VAL A 47 10.86 -16.98 12.16
N THR A 48 10.05 -18.00 12.39
CA THR A 48 8.64 -18.03 12.02
C THR A 48 7.85 -16.87 12.67
N ALA A 49 8.05 -16.63 13.96
CA ALA A 49 7.39 -15.55 14.68
C ALA A 49 7.79 -14.17 14.15
N ALA A 50 9.07 -13.96 13.82
CA ALA A 50 9.55 -12.73 13.22
C ALA A 50 8.88 -12.44 11.87
N HIS A 51 8.83 -13.43 10.96
CA HIS A 51 8.17 -13.27 9.66
C HIS A 51 6.66 -13.06 9.78
N ASN A 52 5.97 -13.75 10.71
CA ASN A 52 4.55 -13.51 10.97
C ASN A 52 4.30 -12.06 11.44
N ARG A 53 5.17 -11.51 12.29
CA ARG A 53 5.09 -10.10 12.72
C ARG A 53 5.30 -9.16 11.52
N SER A 54 6.27 -9.43 10.66
CA SER A 54 6.49 -8.62 9.46
C SER A 54 5.31 -8.67 8.50
N ILE A 55 4.71 -9.83 8.25
CA ILE A 55 3.48 -9.97 7.44
C ILE A 55 2.36 -9.10 8.02
N LYS A 56 2.14 -9.17 9.34
CA LYS A 56 1.13 -8.34 10.01
C LYS A 56 1.41 -6.85 9.82
N ASN A 57 2.66 -6.42 9.97
CA ASN A 57 3.04 -5.01 9.79
C ASN A 57 2.81 -4.55 8.34
N VAL A 58 3.13 -5.38 7.35
CA VAL A 58 2.88 -5.07 5.93
C VAL A 58 1.38 -4.96 5.65
N LEU A 59 0.56 -5.86 6.21
CA LEU A 59 -0.91 -5.78 6.08
C LEU A 59 -1.47 -4.49 6.68
N ILE A 60 -1.04 -4.13 7.90
CA ILE A 60 -1.49 -2.91 8.58
C ILE A 60 -1.04 -1.66 7.80
N GLY A 61 0.23 -1.61 7.40
CA GLY A 61 0.78 -0.49 6.61
C GLY A 61 0.08 -0.34 5.26
N GLY A 62 -0.17 -1.45 4.58
CA GLY A 62 -0.93 -1.47 3.32
C GLY A 62 -2.36 -0.96 3.50
N ALA A 63 -3.07 -1.41 4.54
CA ALA A 63 -4.42 -0.96 4.84
C ALA A 63 -4.49 0.55 5.16
N ILE A 64 -3.53 1.06 5.95
CA ILE A 64 -3.43 2.49 6.26
C ILE A 64 -3.18 3.29 4.98
N GLY A 65 -2.21 2.88 4.17
CA GLY A 65 -1.86 3.56 2.92
C GLY A 65 -3.03 3.59 1.93
N MET A 66 -3.72 2.46 1.75
CA MET A 66 -4.92 2.37 0.90
C MET A 66 -6.04 3.29 1.41
N SER A 67 -6.29 3.31 2.71
CA SER A 67 -7.34 4.12 3.31
C SER A 67 -7.03 5.62 3.16
N ALA A 68 -5.80 6.03 3.44
CA ALA A 68 -5.36 7.41 3.30
C ALA A 68 -5.45 7.89 1.84
N ALA A 69 -4.91 7.11 0.89
CA ALA A 69 -4.95 7.46 -0.53
C ALA A 69 -6.40 7.52 -1.05
N SER A 70 -7.25 6.58 -0.64
CA SER A 70 -8.67 6.56 -1.01
C SER A 70 -9.42 7.77 -0.46
N LEU A 71 -9.20 8.14 0.80
CA LEU A 71 -9.81 9.31 1.42
C LEU A 71 -9.46 10.59 0.67
N VAL A 72 -8.17 10.82 0.38
CA VAL A 72 -7.75 12.00 -0.38
C VAL A 72 -8.44 12.03 -1.75
N LYS A 73 -8.54 10.88 -2.41
CA LYS A 73 -9.17 10.78 -3.74
C LYS A 73 -10.68 11.07 -3.68
N VAL A 74 -11.36 10.63 -2.63
CA VAL A 74 -12.77 11.00 -2.35
C VAL A 74 -12.89 12.50 -2.15
N PHE A 75 -12.03 13.12 -1.34
CA PHE A 75 -12.04 14.57 -1.15
C PHE A 75 -11.82 15.33 -2.46
N LEU A 76 -10.87 14.88 -3.29
CA LEU A 76 -10.63 15.49 -4.60
C LEU A 76 -11.85 15.40 -5.52
N SER A 77 -12.67 14.35 -5.42
CA SER A 77 -13.86 14.21 -6.26
C SER A 77 -14.90 15.33 -6.08
N TYR A 78 -14.89 16.05 -4.95
CA TYR A 78 -15.75 17.22 -4.71
C TYR A 78 -15.28 18.50 -5.40
N PHE A 79 -14.03 18.54 -5.87
CA PHE A 79 -13.43 19.70 -6.54
C PHE A 79 -13.33 19.51 -8.06
N LYS A 80 -13.94 18.43 -8.59
CA LYS A 80 -14.12 18.23 -10.03
C LYS A 80 -15.24 19.10 -10.57
#